data_AF-A0A099NXE4-F1
#
_entry.id   AF-A0A099NXE4-F1
#
_cell.length_a   1.000
_cell.length_b   1.000
_cell.length_c   1.000
_cell.angle_alpha   90.00
_cell.angle_beta   90.00
_cell.angle_gamma   90.00
#
_symmetry.space_group_name_H-M   'P 1'
#
loop_
_entity.id
_entity.type
_entity.pdbx_description
1 polymer ?
#
loop_
_entity_poly.entity_id
_entity_poly.type
_entity_poly.pdbx_seq_one_letter_code
_entity_poly.pdbx_strand_id
1 'polypeptide(L)'
;MDAFRSVIKGVRGFSTTVCSSARAYKSVVNRQLKKTPEYKVGDPRSPRLWVPKEISKYPAYPYGESRLFKRSDRGLYGGQVVSFGNKVSEMGNRSRRSWLPNAIVKSLWSESLNKVIKMRLTARVLRTITKEGGLDNYLTKDKQARIKELGLFGWRLRHDVLKARALAKLPPRYQVFKKEDGSEVKVYFDGEYQGQPVKLTIGKRKLLQQLFPAVKNNTVGNLSFASFNVGRANKDIGEIMAECEKLNVDLKNYIL
;
A
#
# COMPACT_ATOMS: atom_id res chain seq x y z
N MET A 1 24.08 18.31 -67.51
CA MET A 1 22.79 19.01 -67.52
C MET A 1 21.73 18.05 -67.02
N ASP A 2 20.95 18.53 -66.07
CA ASP A 2 20.05 17.83 -65.15
C ASP A 2 18.93 17.01 -65.80
N ALA A 3 18.45 15.97 -65.09
CA ALA A 3 17.05 15.92 -64.65
C ALA A 3 16.75 14.68 -63.78
N PHE A 4 16.51 14.97 -62.50
CA PHE A 4 15.83 14.14 -61.52
C PHE A 4 14.44 13.67 -61.98
N ARG A 5 14.01 12.48 -61.53
CA ARG A 5 12.75 12.26 -60.75
C ARG A 5 12.49 10.76 -60.53
N SER A 6 13.01 10.21 -59.44
CA SER A 6 12.41 9.03 -58.82
C SER A 6 11.30 9.50 -57.87
N VAL A 7 10.05 9.15 -58.21
CA VAL A 7 8.88 9.44 -57.39
C VAL A 7 8.83 8.43 -56.25
N ILE A 8 9.46 8.78 -55.12
CA ILE A 8 9.23 8.09 -53.85
C ILE A 8 7.84 8.52 -53.37
N LYS A 9 6.83 7.67 -53.60
CA LYS A 9 5.49 7.84 -53.02
C LYS A 9 5.62 7.81 -51.50
N GLY A 10 5.36 8.96 -50.88
CA GLY A 10 5.51 9.19 -49.45
C GLY A 10 4.62 8.27 -48.62
N VAL A 11 5.25 7.34 -47.92
CA VAL A 11 4.70 6.82 -46.67
C VAL A 11 4.82 7.97 -45.66
N ARG A 12 3.69 8.49 -45.19
CA ARG A 12 3.66 9.41 -44.05
C ARG A 12 4.16 8.64 -42.83
N GLY A 13 5.47 8.70 -42.58
CA GLY A 13 6.05 8.23 -41.34
C GLY A 13 5.45 9.05 -40.20
N PHE A 14 4.72 8.39 -39.30
CA PHE A 14 4.39 8.98 -38.01
C PHE A 14 5.71 9.39 -37.35
N SER A 15 5.97 10.69 -37.23
CA SER A 15 7.17 11.15 -36.53
C SER A 15 7.04 10.74 -35.07
N THR A 16 7.88 9.83 -34.60
CA THR A 16 8.05 9.53 -33.17
C THR A 16 8.92 10.59 -32.51
N THR A 17 8.76 11.86 -32.89
CA THR A 17 9.38 12.97 -32.18
C THR A 17 8.76 13.00 -30.79
N VAL A 18 9.46 12.40 -29.82
CA VAL A 18 9.16 12.55 -28.39
C VAL A 18 8.93 14.02 -28.11
N CYS A 19 7.72 14.34 -27.68
CA CYS A 19 7.30 15.69 -27.37
C CYS A 19 8.29 16.31 -26.37
N SER A 20 9.10 17.29 -26.78
CA SER A 20 10.06 17.99 -25.91
C SER A 20 9.38 18.74 -24.76
N SER A 21 8.05 18.92 -24.83
CA SER A 21 7.22 19.48 -23.76
C SER A 21 6.91 18.50 -22.62
N ALA A 22 7.29 17.23 -22.75
CA ALA A 22 7.05 16.23 -21.73
C ALA A 22 7.86 16.56 -20.46
N ARG A 23 7.16 16.66 -19.33
CA ARG A 23 7.76 16.92 -18.04
C ARG A 23 8.72 15.78 -17.66
N ALA A 24 10.02 16.08 -17.56
CA ALA A 24 11.05 15.06 -17.39
C ALA A 24 11.17 14.46 -15.96
N TYR A 25 10.51 15.05 -14.94
CA TYR A 25 10.63 14.64 -13.52
C TYR A 25 12.08 14.38 -13.06
N LYS A 26 13.05 15.14 -13.57
CA LYS A 26 14.50 14.90 -13.37
C LYS A 26 14.89 14.78 -11.90
N SER A 27 14.31 15.63 -11.04
CA SER A 27 14.55 15.64 -9.58
C SER A 27 13.99 14.40 -8.85
N VAL A 28 13.12 13.62 -9.49
CA VAL A 28 12.55 12.37 -8.97
C VAL A 28 13.31 11.17 -9.54
N VAL A 29 13.48 11.12 -10.86
CA VAL A 29 14.05 9.97 -11.56
C VAL A 29 15.55 9.82 -11.26
N ASN A 30 16.28 10.92 -11.09
CA ASN A 30 17.73 10.87 -10.84
C ASN A 30 18.10 10.49 -9.38
N ARG A 31 17.12 10.13 -8.55
CA ARG A 31 17.38 9.72 -7.16
C ARG A 31 17.94 8.29 -7.17
N GLN A 32 19.16 8.15 -6.65
CA GLN A 32 19.76 6.83 -6.44
C GLN A 32 19.41 6.33 -5.05
N LEU A 33 18.86 5.12 -4.97
CA LEU A 33 18.58 4.44 -3.70
C LEU A 33 19.62 3.35 -3.46
N LYS A 34 19.98 3.15 -2.20
CA LYS A 34 20.78 1.99 -1.81
C LYS A 34 19.94 0.74 -2.07
N LYS A 35 20.47 -0.18 -2.90
CA LYS A 35 19.82 -1.49 -3.13
C LYS A 35 19.86 -2.27 -1.82
N THR A 36 18.69 -2.75 -1.37
CA THR A 36 18.58 -3.65 -0.23
C THR A 36 18.90 -5.07 -0.70
N PRO A 37 19.84 -5.79 -0.06
CA PRO A 37 20.03 -7.21 -0.37
C PRO A 37 18.77 -7.99 0.01
N GLU A 38 18.48 -9.04 -0.76
CA GLU A 38 17.39 -9.96 -0.46
C GLU A 38 17.83 -10.91 0.66
N TYR A 39 17.01 -11.04 1.70
CA TYR A 39 17.27 -11.92 2.84
C TYR A 39 16.31 -13.10 2.79
N LYS A 40 16.85 -14.32 2.88
CA LYS A 40 16.06 -15.56 2.94
C LYS A 40 15.99 -16.05 4.38
N VAL A 41 14.93 -16.80 4.70
CA VAL A 41 14.80 -17.45 6.01
C VAL A 41 15.93 -18.48 6.15
N GLY A 42 16.71 -18.38 7.22
CA GLY A 42 17.86 -19.24 7.50
C GLY A 42 19.23 -18.61 7.20
N ASP A 43 19.28 -17.48 6.48
CA ASP A 43 20.53 -16.75 6.27
C ASP A 43 21.12 -16.28 7.62
N PRO A 44 22.44 -16.38 7.83
CA PRO A 44 23.06 -15.94 9.07
C PRO A 44 22.91 -14.42 9.20
N ARG A 45 22.46 -13.96 10.37
CA ARG A 45 22.42 -12.53 10.69
C ARG A 45 23.84 -11.99 10.82
N SER A 46 24.22 -11.06 9.92
CA SER A 46 25.51 -10.36 10.05
C SER A 46 25.56 -9.57 11.37
N PRO A 47 26.63 -9.70 12.19
CA PRO A 47 26.75 -8.97 13.46
C PRO A 47 26.70 -7.44 13.30
N ARG A 48 27.15 -6.93 12.13
CA ARG A 48 27.12 -5.49 11.80
C ARG A 48 25.77 -5.01 11.27
N LEU A 49 24.80 -5.90 11.06
CA LEU A 49 23.49 -5.54 10.54
C LEU A 49 22.62 -4.98 11.66
N TRP A 50 22.42 -3.65 11.60
CA TRP A 50 21.40 -2.99 12.38
C TRP A 50 20.02 -3.28 11.79
N VAL A 51 19.16 -3.92 12.58
CA VAL A 51 17.77 -4.23 12.22
C VAL A 51 16.87 -3.27 12.99
N PRO A 52 15.98 -2.51 12.32
CA PRO A 52 15.05 -1.63 13.02
C PRO A 52 14.11 -2.46 13.91
N LYS A 53 13.78 -1.92 15.09
CA LYS A 53 12.87 -2.59 16.04
C LYS A 53 11.45 -2.74 15.48
N GLU A 54 11.01 -1.74 14.72
CA GLU A 54 9.69 -1.70 14.10
C GLU A 54 9.77 -1.96 12.61
N ILE A 55 8.83 -2.76 12.11
CA ILE A 55 8.66 -3.02 10.68
C ILE A 55 7.97 -1.80 10.04
N SER A 56 8.46 -1.37 8.89
CA SER A 56 7.83 -0.27 8.15
C SER A 56 6.41 -0.65 7.71
N LYS A 57 5.41 0.11 8.16
CA LYS A 57 4.00 -0.09 7.80
C LYS A 57 3.72 -0.01 6.30
N TYR A 58 4.49 0.79 5.57
CA TYR A 58 4.27 1.09 4.16
C TYR A 58 5.35 0.46 3.28
N PRO A 59 5.01 0.06 2.03
CA PRO A 59 6.00 -0.40 1.07
C PRO A 59 6.98 0.71 0.70
N ALA A 60 8.22 0.33 0.37
CA ALA A 60 9.24 1.26 -0.09
C ALA A 60 8.78 1.96 -1.39
N TYR A 61 8.89 3.29 -1.41
CA TYR A 61 8.57 4.08 -2.60
C TYR A 61 9.70 3.93 -3.64
N PRO A 62 9.42 3.61 -4.92
CA PRO A 62 10.47 3.32 -5.91
C PRO A 62 11.52 4.42 -6.11
N TYR A 63 11.15 5.68 -5.90
CA TYR A 63 12.06 6.83 -6.06
C TYR A 63 12.56 7.40 -4.72
N GLY A 64 12.14 6.82 -3.59
CA GLY A 64 12.49 7.25 -2.24
C GLY A 64 12.18 8.72 -1.93
N GLU A 65 12.77 9.22 -0.84
CA GLU A 65 12.51 10.57 -0.32
C GLU A 65 13.13 11.66 -1.20
N SER A 66 12.58 12.88 -1.14
CA SER A 66 13.12 14.01 -1.89
C SER A 66 14.38 14.58 -1.21
N ARG A 67 15.46 14.75 -2.00
CA ARG A 67 16.73 15.31 -1.50
C ARG A 67 16.75 16.84 -1.47
N LEU A 68 16.13 17.47 -2.46
CA LEU A 68 16.23 18.93 -2.67
C LEU A 68 15.14 19.71 -1.93
N PHE A 69 13.88 19.30 -2.09
CA PHE A 69 12.73 20.04 -1.54
C PHE A 69 11.94 19.15 -0.58
N LYS A 70 12.50 18.89 0.60
CA LYS A 70 11.92 18.01 1.66
C LYS A 70 10.50 18.38 2.06
N ARG A 71 10.10 19.65 1.89
CA ARG A 71 8.73 20.12 2.08
C ARG A 71 7.74 19.33 1.21
N SER A 72 8.16 18.90 0.02
CA SER A 72 7.32 18.14 -0.90
C SER A 72 6.93 16.76 -0.41
N ASP A 73 7.73 16.12 0.44
CA ASP A 73 7.44 14.77 0.95
C ASP A 73 6.29 14.75 1.96
N ARG A 74 5.86 15.91 2.48
CA ARG A 74 4.78 16.04 3.48
C ARG A 74 3.40 16.27 2.85
N GLY A 75 3.27 16.26 1.52
CA GLY A 75 2.03 16.57 0.83
C GLY A 75 2.03 16.16 -0.64
N LEU A 76 1.04 16.61 -1.39
CA LEU A 76 0.91 16.32 -2.82
C LEU A 76 1.37 17.49 -3.66
N TYR A 77 2.63 17.45 -4.09
CA TYR A 77 3.24 18.52 -4.88
C TYR A 77 3.22 18.27 -6.40
N GLY A 78 2.84 17.07 -6.84
CA GLY A 78 2.72 16.74 -8.25
C GLY A 78 4.05 16.89 -8.98
N GLY A 79 5.14 16.42 -8.38
CA GLY A 79 6.51 16.58 -8.91
C GLY A 79 6.99 18.03 -9.08
N GLN A 80 6.29 19.04 -8.54
CA GLN A 80 6.77 20.42 -8.51
C GLN A 80 7.82 20.59 -7.42
N VAL A 81 8.93 21.24 -7.78
CA VAL A 81 10.03 21.58 -6.87
C VAL A 81 10.26 23.09 -6.91
N VAL A 82 10.96 23.61 -5.90
CA VAL A 82 11.45 24.99 -5.95
C VAL A 82 12.39 25.17 -7.13
N SER A 83 12.19 26.25 -7.89
CA SER A 83 13.09 26.62 -8.97
C SER A 83 13.95 27.81 -8.51
N PHE A 84 15.20 27.87 -8.97
CA PHE A 84 16.13 28.95 -8.66
C PHE A 84 16.58 29.64 -9.94
N GLY A 85 16.82 30.94 -9.87
CA GLY A 85 17.30 31.72 -11.00
C GLY A 85 17.63 33.15 -10.58
N ASN A 86 17.59 34.08 -11.52
CA ASN A 86 17.98 35.46 -11.28
C ASN A 86 16.82 36.42 -11.55
N LYS A 87 16.69 37.47 -10.73
CA LYS A 87 16.05 38.71 -11.13
C LYS A 87 17.09 39.48 -11.95
N VAL A 88 16.73 39.93 -13.14
CA VAL A 88 17.61 40.71 -14.01
C VAL A 88 17.06 42.13 -14.07
N SER A 89 17.88 43.13 -13.75
CA SER A 89 17.49 44.53 -13.93
C SER A 89 17.55 44.92 -15.42
N GLU A 90 16.99 46.07 -15.76
CA GLU A 90 17.09 46.64 -17.11
C GLU A 90 18.56 46.78 -17.56
N MET A 91 19.43 47.21 -16.64
CA MET A 91 20.89 47.29 -16.84
C MET A 91 21.61 45.92 -16.82
N GLY A 92 20.89 44.79 -16.79
CA GLY A 92 21.48 43.46 -16.83
C GLY A 92 22.04 42.92 -15.50
N ASN A 93 21.91 43.65 -14.39
CA ASN A 93 22.39 43.21 -13.08
C ASN A 93 21.58 42.01 -12.59
N ARG A 94 22.26 40.93 -12.17
CA ARG A 94 21.64 39.64 -11.82
C ARG A 94 21.65 39.42 -10.30
N SER A 95 20.47 39.35 -9.69
CA SER A 95 20.31 39.00 -8.28
C SER A 95 19.62 37.65 -8.12
N ARG A 96 20.06 36.80 -7.19
CA ARG A 96 19.46 35.46 -6.99
C ARG A 96 18.01 35.57 -6.50
N ARG A 97 17.13 34.73 -7.03
CA ARG A 97 15.74 34.55 -6.57
C ARG A 97 15.31 33.09 -6.64
N SER A 98 14.20 32.78 -5.99
CA SER A 98 13.55 31.48 -6.08
C SER A 98 12.08 31.63 -6.49
N TRP A 99 11.52 30.56 -7.07
CA TRP A 99 10.09 30.43 -7.38
C TRP A 99 9.55 29.19 -6.69
N LEU A 100 8.66 29.42 -5.72
CA LEU A 100 7.97 28.37 -4.99
C LEU A 100 6.69 27.96 -5.73
N PRO A 101 6.31 26.67 -5.71
CA PRO A 101 5.00 26.27 -6.19
C PRO A 101 3.91 26.82 -5.26
N ASN A 102 2.75 27.18 -5.84
CA ASN A 102 1.59 27.63 -5.08
C ASN A 102 0.99 26.46 -4.29
N ALA A 103 1.45 26.29 -3.05
CA ALA A 103 1.06 25.21 -2.15
C ALA A 103 0.07 25.72 -1.09
N ILE A 104 -1.11 25.10 -1.06
CA ILE A 104 -2.23 25.43 -0.18
C ILE A 104 -2.55 24.24 0.74
N VAL A 105 -3.16 24.50 1.89
CA VAL A 105 -3.71 23.45 2.77
C VAL A 105 -5.18 23.28 2.43
N LYS A 106 -5.59 22.07 2.07
CA LYS A 106 -7.00 21.74 1.81
C LYS A 106 -7.35 20.39 2.42
N SER A 107 -8.63 20.25 2.73
CA SER A 107 -9.24 19.03 3.24
C SER A 107 -10.04 18.41 2.10
N LEU A 108 -9.74 17.15 1.76
CA LEU A 108 -10.40 16.42 0.69
C LEU A 108 -11.01 15.13 1.23
N TRP A 109 -12.20 14.77 0.76
CA TRP A 109 -12.84 13.51 1.10
C TRP A 109 -12.17 12.34 0.36
N SER A 110 -11.97 11.23 1.08
CA SER A 110 -11.56 9.94 0.52
C SER A 110 -12.69 8.96 0.73
N GLU A 111 -13.28 8.49 -0.37
CA GLU A 111 -14.40 7.54 -0.36
C GLU A 111 -13.96 6.19 0.19
N SER A 112 -12.80 5.69 -0.24
CA SER A 112 -12.31 4.38 0.16
C SER A 112 -11.95 4.32 1.64
N LEU A 113 -11.56 5.45 2.24
CA LEU A 113 -11.21 5.55 3.66
C LEU A 113 -12.35 6.10 4.53
N ASN A 114 -13.47 6.51 3.93
CA ASN A 114 -14.60 7.16 4.60
C ASN A 114 -14.19 8.28 5.57
N LYS A 115 -13.23 9.12 5.16
CA LYS A 115 -12.75 10.23 6.00
C LYS A 115 -12.25 11.41 5.19
N VAL A 116 -12.28 12.58 5.83
CA VAL A 116 -11.66 13.81 5.32
C VAL A 116 -10.15 13.79 5.64
N ILE A 117 -9.31 14.06 4.64
CA ILE A 117 -7.86 14.14 4.79
C ILE A 117 -7.40 15.57 4.55
N LYS A 118 -6.85 16.20 5.59
CA LYS A 118 -6.21 17.52 5.53
C LYS A 118 -4.76 17.37 5.11
N MET A 119 -4.37 18.01 4.01
CA MET A 119 -3.00 17.92 3.49
C MET A 119 -2.55 19.20 2.78
N ARG A 120 -1.23 19.35 2.61
CA ARG A 120 -0.65 20.37 1.73
C ARG A 120 -0.64 19.86 0.31
N LEU A 121 -1.15 20.65 -0.62
CA LEU A 121 -1.20 20.32 -2.03
C LEU A 121 -0.98 21.55 -2.90
N THR A 122 -0.47 21.36 -4.11
CA THR A 122 -0.31 22.48 -5.04
C THR A 122 -1.61 22.78 -5.76
N ALA A 123 -1.86 24.04 -6.14
CA ALA A 123 -3.07 24.42 -6.87
C ALA A 123 -3.23 23.62 -8.18
N ARG A 124 -2.12 23.25 -8.83
CA ARG A 124 -2.11 22.36 -9.99
C ARG A 124 -2.63 20.97 -9.66
N VAL A 125 -2.19 20.38 -8.54
CA VAL A 125 -2.65 19.07 -8.09
C VAL A 125 -4.13 19.11 -7.71
N LEU A 126 -4.59 20.19 -7.07
CA LEU A 126 -6.01 20.37 -6.77
C LEU A 126 -6.86 20.27 -8.05
N ARG A 127 -6.47 20.98 -9.10
CA ARG A 127 -7.15 20.93 -10.41
C ARG A 127 -7.12 19.54 -11.05
N THR A 128 -6.04 18.78 -10.86
CA THR A 128 -5.99 17.40 -11.38
C THR A 128 -6.89 16.46 -10.59
N ILE A 129 -7.00 16.65 -9.26
CA ILE A 129 -7.90 15.87 -8.40
C ILE A 129 -9.36 16.13 -8.81
N THR A 130 -9.73 17.40 -9.01
CA THR A 130 -11.09 17.75 -9.44
C THR A 130 -11.38 17.20 -10.84
N LYS A 131 -10.40 17.26 -11.77
CA LYS A 131 -10.54 16.71 -13.12
C LYS A 131 -10.70 15.18 -13.12
N GLU A 132 -10.07 14.48 -12.18
CA GLU A 132 -10.15 13.01 -12.07
C GLU A 132 -11.33 12.55 -11.20
N GLY A 133 -12.14 13.48 -10.68
CA GLY A 133 -13.34 13.17 -9.93
C GLY A 133 -13.09 12.64 -8.53
N GLY A 134 -11.97 13.00 -7.88
CA GLY A 134 -11.73 12.62 -6.48
C GLY A 134 -10.27 12.34 -6.14
N LEU A 135 -9.97 12.35 -4.84
CA LEU A 135 -8.62 12.11 -4.32
C LEU A 135 -8.16 10.67 -4.61
N ASP A 136 -9.05 9.69 -4.41
CA ASP A 136 -8.70 8.28 -4.54
C ASP A 136 -8.37 7.91 -5.99
N ASN A 137 -9.12 8.47 -6.95
CA ASN A 137 -8.84 8.30 -8.38
C ASN A 137 -7.48 8.89 -8.76
N TYR A 138 -7.12 10.03 -8.16
CA TYR A 138 -5.80 10.60 -8.33
C TYR A 138 -4.68 9.70 -7.79
N LEU A 139 -4.86 9.08 -6.63
CA LEU A 139 -3.83 8.23 -6.04
C LEU A 139 -3.66 6.89 -6.75
N THR A 140 -4.77 6.29 -7.16
CA THR A 140 -4.83 4.93 -7.72
C THR A 140 -4.54 4.86 -9.22
N LYS A 141 -4.39 5.99 -9.90
CA LYS A 141 -4.02 6.01 -11.33
C LYS A 141 -2.69 5.29 -11.59
N ASP A 142 -2.70 4.37 -12.56
CA ASP A 142 -1.58 3.45 -12.81
C ASP A 142 -0.47 3.99 -13.71
N LYS A 143 -0.64 5.18 -14.28
CA LYS A 143 0.39 5.79 -15.12
C LYS A 143 1.69 6.00 -14.31
N GLN A 144 2.83 5.59 -14.88
CA GLN A 144 4.15 5.80 -14.25
C GLN A 144 4.43 7.27 -13.88
N ALA A 145 3.96 8.21 -14.71
CA ALA A 145 4.07 9.63 -14.42
C ALA A 145 3.37 10.02 -13.10
N ARG A 146 2.21 9.41 -12.79
CA ARG A 146 1.51 9.63 -11.53
C ARG A 146 2.36 9.15 -10.37
N ILE A 147 2.94 7.95 -10.47
CA ILE A 147 3.80 7.40 -9.40
C ILE A 147 4.93 8.38 -9.08
N LYS A 148 5.61 8.93 -10.09
CA LYS A 148 6.66 9.95 -9.93
C LYS A 148 6.17 11.23 -9.24
N GLU A 149 4.92 11.63 -9.46
CA GLU A 149 4.31 12.86 -8.96
C GLU A 149 3.79 12.78 -7.51
N LEU A 150 3.47 11.58 -7.03
CA LEU A 150 2.84 11.35 -5.71
C LEU A 150 3.73 11.79 -4.54
N GLY A 151 5.04 11.56 -4.64
CA GLY A 151 5.97 11.72 -3.51
C GLY A 151 5.71 10.69 -2.40
N LEU A 152 6.44 10.82 -1.28
CA LEU A 152 6.40 9.84 -0.20
C LEU A 152 5.04 9.81 0.51
N PHE A 153 4.48 10.98 0.86
CA PHE A 153 3.16 11.08 1.46
C PHE A 153 2.06 10.51 0.56
N GLY A 154 2.08 10.86 -0.74
CA GLY A 154 1.10 10.35 -1.70
C GLY A 154 1.21 8.84 -1.90
N TRP A 155 2.42 8.27 -1.87
CA TRP A 155 2.63 6.82 -1.93
C TRP A 155 2.04 6.07 -0.73
N ARG A 156 2.23 6.61 0.49
CA ARG A 156 1.63 6.06 1.71
C ARG A 156 0.09 6.10 1.64
N LEU A 157 -0.47 7.22 1.19
CA LEU A 157 -1.92 7.38 1.03
C LEU A 157 -2.47 6.43 -0.04
N ARG A 158 -1.79 6.30 -1.19
CA ARG A 158 -2.14 5.32 -2.23
C ARG A 158 -2.21 3.91 -1.66
N HIS A 159 -1.22 3.50 -0.85
CA HIS A 159 -1.22 2.19 -0.21
C HIS A 159 -2.44 2.01 0.72
N ASP A 160 -2.75 3.00 1.56
CA ASP A 160 -3.91 2.93 2.45
C ASP A 160 -5.22 2.80 1.68
N VAL A 161 -5.40 3.57 0.59
CA VAL A 161 -6.58 3.51 -0.28
C VAL A 161 -6.68 2.15 -0.97
N LEU A 162 -5.59 1.65 -1.57
CA LEU A 162 -5.59 0.35 -2.24
C LEU A 162 -5.86 -0.79 -1.25
N LYS A 163 -5.29 -0.72 -0.04
CA LYS A 163 -5.54 -1.68 1.03
C LYS A 163 -7.01 -1.66 1.45
N ALA A 164 -7.60 -0.49 1.63
CA ALA A 164 -9.01 -0.35 1.97
C ALA A 164 -9.93 -0.90 0.87
N ARG A 165 -9.65 -0.58 -0.40
CA ARG A 165 -10.39 -1.14 -1.55
C ARG A 165 -10.26 -2.66 -1.64
N ALA A 166 -9.05 -3.19 -1.43
CA ALA A 166 -8.83 -4.63 -1.41
C ALA A 166 -9.64 -5.28 -0.28
N LEU A 167 -9.59 -4.73 0.95
CA LEU A 167 -10.36 -5.22 2.08
C LEU A 167 -11.87 -5.17 1.84
N ALA A 168 -12.38 -4.11 1.21
CA ALA A 168 -13.79 -3.98 0.87
C ALA A 168 -14.25 -4.98 -0.19
N LYS A 169 -13.36 -5.38 -1.11
CA LYS A 169 -13.65 -6.38 -2.15
C LYS A 169 -13.64 -7.82 -1.59
N LEU A 170 -12.95 -8.07 -0.48
CA LEU A 170 -12.90 -9.41 0.11
C LEU A 170 -14.28 -9.81 0.65
N PRO A 171 -14.75 -11.05 0.39
CA PRO A 171 -15.98 -11.54 0.98
C PRO A 171 -15.83 -11.66 2.51
N PRO A 172 -16.95 -11.65 3.26
CA PRO A 172 -16.92 -11.97 4.67
C PRO A 172 -16.31 -13.37 4.89
N ARG A 173 -15.52 -13.53 5.95
CA ARG A 173 -14.91 -14.83 6.33
C ARG A 173 -15.91 -15.83 6.91
N TYR A 174 -17.20 -15.51 6.91
CA TYR A 174 -18.25 -16.32 7.48
C TYR A 174 -19.37 -16.50 6.46
N GLN A 175 -20.05 -17.64 6.57
CA GLN A 175 -21.30 -17.94 5.89
C GLN A 175 -22.46 -17.69 6.86
N VAL A 176 -23.60 -17.24 6.35
CA VAL A 176 -24.82 -17.08 7.15
C VAL A 176 -25.62 -18.36 7.02
N PHE A 177 -25.80 -19.07 8.12
CA PHE A 177 -26.57 -20.30 8.20
C PHE A 177 -27.88 -20.05 8.95
N LYS A 178 -29.00 -20.51 8.40
CA LYS A 178 -30.32 -20.46 9.05
C LYS A 178 -30.52 -21.73 9.85
N LYS A 179 -30.75 -21.59 11.15
CA LYS A 179 -31.16 -22.69 12.02
C LYS A 179 -32.61 -23.10 11.75
N GLU A 180 -32.99 -24.26 12.26
CA GLU A 180 -34.38 -24.75 12.26
C GLU A 180 -35.33 -23.77 12.95
N ASP A 181 -34.84 -23.07 13.99
CA ASP A 181 -35.57 -22.01 14.69
C ASP A 181 -35.76 -20.71 13.87
N GLY A 182 -35.30 -20.67 12.61
CA GLY A 182 -35.32 -19.49 11.74
C GLY A 182 -34.27 -18.42 12.06
N SER A 183 -33.45 -18.62 13.11
CA SER A 183 -32.39 -17.68 13.48
C SER A 183 -31.15 -17.80 12.57
N GLU A 184 -30.58 -16.64 12.19
CA GLU A 184 -29.39 -16.56 11.34
C GLU A 184 -28.11 -16.55 12.20
N VAL A 185 -27.25 -17.54 11.99
CA VAL A 185 -25.97 -17.69 12.71
C VAL A 185 -24.80 -17.63 11.74
N LYS A 186 -23.73 -16.94 12.16
CA LYS A 186 -22.49 -16.80 11.39
C LYS A 186 -21.60 -18.01 11.61
N VAL A 187 -21.33 -18.75 10.54
CA VAL A 187 -20.45 -19.93 10.54
C VAL A 187 -19.14 -19.57 9.85
N TYR A 188 -18.02 -19.79 10.53
CA TYR A 188 -16.69 -19.41 10.05
C TYR A 188 -15.93 -20.57 9.41
N PHE A 189 -16.34 -21.80 9.68
CA PHE A 189 -15.70 -23.00 9.16
C PHE A 189 -16.69 -24.16 9.22
N ASP A 190 -16.76 -24.91 8.13
CA ASP A 190 -17.52 -26.15 8.00
C ASP A 190 -16.48 -27.27 7.85
N GLY A 191 -16.50 -28.24 8.75
CA GLY A 191 -15.55 -29.36 8.71
C GLY A 191 -15.94 -30.45 9.68
N GLU A 192 -14.97 -31.27 10.08
CA GLU A 192 -15.19 -32.36 11.02
C GLU A 192 -14.50 -32.05 12.35
N TYR A 193 -15.13 -32.46 13.44
CA TYR A 193 -14.55 -32.45 14.78
C TYR A 193 -14.81 -33.80 15.45
N GLN A 194 -13.76 -34.53 15.84
CA GLN A 194 -13.87 -35.85 16.47
C GLN A 194 -14.68 -36.86 15.62
N GLY A 195 -14.59 -36.76 14.29
CA GLY A 195 -15.31 -37.62 13.35
C GLY A 195 -16.79 -37.26 13.14
N GLN A 196 -17.27 -36.13 13.69
CA GLN A 196 -18.61 -35.61 13.44
C GLN A 196 -18.55 -34.36 12.55
N PRO A 197 -19.47 -34.21 11.58
CA PRO A 197 -19.55 -32.98 10.78
C PRO A 197 -20.07 -31.84 11.66
N VAL A 198 -19.30 -30.76 11.74
CA VAL A 198 -19.47 -29.68 12.69
C VAL A 198 -19.34 -28.33 11.99
N LYS A 199 -20.24 -27.41 12.34
CA LYS A 199 -20.22 -26.01 11.87
C LYS A 199 -19.77 -25.09 12.99
N LEU A 200 -18.66 -24.38 12.79
CA LEU A 200 -18.07 -23.52 13.81
C LEU A 200 -18.61 -22.10 13.77
N THR A 201 -19.16 -21.65 14.89
CA THR A 201 -19.69 -20.28 15.07
C THR A 201 -18.58 -19.25 15.37
N ILE A 202 -17.40 -19.70 15.80
CA ILE A 202 -16.28 -18.81 16.18
C ILE A 202 -15.22 -18.69 15.07
N GLY A 203 -14.68 -17.48 14.90
CA GLY A 203 -13.54 -17.26 14.01
C GLY A 203 -12.18 -17.65 14.63
N LYS A 204 -11.16 -17.77 13.76
CA LYS A 204 -9.76 -18.15 14.10
C LYS A 204 -9.24 -17.53 15.41
N ARG A 205 -9.44 -16.23 15.63
CA ARG A 205 -8.93 -15.53 16.82
C ARG A 205 -9.50 -16.10 18.13
N LYS A 206 -10.82 -16.33 18.19
CA LYS A 206 -11.48 -16.88 19.39
C LYS A 206 -11.12 -18.35 19.57
N LEU A 207 -11.01 -19.10 18.46
CA LEU A 207 -10.60 -20.50 18.49
C LEU A 207 -9.19 -20.68 19.06
N LEU A 208 -8.24 -19.81 18.67
CA LEU A 208 -6.90 -19.77 19.27
C LEU A 208 -6.93 -19.44 20.77
N GLN A 209 -7.89 -18.62 21.23
CA GLN A 209 -8.05 -18.34 22.67
C GLN A 209 -8.53 -19.57 23.45
N GLN A 210 -9.37 -20.41 22.85
CA GLN A 210 -9.82 -21.67 23.46
C GLN A 210 -8.72 -22.74 23.46
N LEU A 211 -7.91 -22.79 22.39
CA LEU A 211 -6.78 -23.73 22.28
C LEU A 211 -5.63 -23.37 23.23
N PHE A 212 -5.41 -22.09 23.52
CA PHE A 212 -4.23 -21.63 24.25
C PHE A 212 -4.05 -22.24 25.66
N PRO A 213 -5.07 -22.30 26.54
CA PRO A 213 -4.95 -22.94 27.85
C PRO A 213 -4.50 -24.41 27.75
N ALA A 214 -5.09 -25.17 26.84
CA ALA A 214 -4.74 -26.58 26.64
C ALA A 214 -3.29 -26.74 26.15
N VAL A 215 -2.85 -25.91 25.22
CA VAL A 215 -1.45 -25.93 24.75
C VAL A 215 -0.50 -25.51 25.87
N LYS A 216 -0.83 -24.44 26.61
CA LYS A 216 -0.02 -23.94 27.72
C LYS A 216 0.20 -25.00 28.80
N ASN A 217 -0.84 -25.76 29.15
CA ASN A 217 -0.76 -26.81 30.15
C ASN A 217 0.11 -28.00 29.71
N ASN A 218 0.17 -28.28 28.41
CA ASN A 218 0.97 -29.38 27.85
C ASN A 218 2.41 -28.97 27.51
N THR A 219 2.72 -27.68 27.44
CA THR A 219 4.07 -27.18 27.18
C THR A 219 4.86 -27.01 28.48
N VAL A 220 6.09 -27.51 28.50
CA VAL A 220 7.03 -27.25 29.60
C VAL A 220 7.48 -25.77 29.55
N GLY A 221 7.34 -25.06 30.66
CA GLY A 221 7.74 -23.66 30.81
C GLY A 221 6.61 -22.65 30.61
N ASN A 222 6.95 -21.35 30.66
CA ASN A 222 5.96 -20.28 30.59
C ASN A 222 5.68 -19.86 29.13
N LEU A 223 4.64 -20.45 28.53
CA LEU A 223 4.19 -20.07 27.19
C LEU A 223 3.36 -18.78 27.22
N SER A 224 3.81 -17.76 26.50
CA SER A 224 3.05 -16.52 26.28
C SER A 224 2.06 -16.65 25.11
N PHE A 225 0.94 -15.92 25.14
CA PHE A 225 -0.01 -15.91 24.02
C PHE A 225 0.60 -15.34 22.74
N ALA A 226 1.55 -14.40 22.86
CA ALA A 226 2.26 -13.84 21.72
C ALA A 226 3.13 -14.89 21.02
N SER A 227 3.98 -15.61 21.77
CA SER A 227 4.82 -16.69 21.22
C SER A 227 3.97 -17.84 20.65
N PHE A 228 2.85 -18.16 21.30
CA PHE A 228 1.87 -19.13 20.80
C PHE A 228 1.31 -18.76 19.42
N ASN A 229 0.94 -17.49 19.22
CA ASN A 229 0.37 -17.02 17.96
C ASN A 229 1.37 -16.99 16.81
N VAL A 230 2.67 -16.78 17.07
CA VAL A 230 3.69 -16.74 16.01
C VAL A 230 3.72 -18.04 15.23
N GLY A 231 3.68 -19.20 15.90
CA GLY A 231 3.70 -20.50 15.24
C GLY A 231 2.41 -20.86 14.48
N ARG A 232 1.31 -20.12 14.70
CA ARG A 232 -0.03 -20.39 14.14
C ARG A 232 -0.54 -19.26 13.24
N ALA A 233 0.33 -18.28 12.93
CA ALA A 233 -0.02 -17.13 12.13
C ALA A 233 -0.55 -17.53 10.74
N ASN A 234 0.15 -18.47 10.09
CA ASN A 234 -0.16 -18.95 8.73
C ASN A 234 -1.08 -20.17 8.67
N LYS A 235 -1.41 -20.79 9.80
CA LYS A 235 -2.25 -22.00 9.84
C LYS A 235 -3.72 -21.70 9.54
N ASP A 236 -4.38 -22.55 8.78
CA ASP A 236 -5.80 -22.40 8.50
C ASP A 236 -6.68 -22.87 9.67
N ILE A 237 -7.98 -22.53 9.64
CA ILE A 237 -8.91 -22.90 10.72
C ILE A 237 -8.97 -24.43 10.89
N GLY A 238 -8.97 -25.19 9.78
CA GLY A 238 -8.97 -26.66 9.81
C GLY A 238 -7.73 -27.24 10.51
N GLU A 239 -6.54 -26.69 10.27
CA GLU A 239 -5.33 -27.15 10.96
C GLU A 239 -5.39 -26.89 12.48
N ILE A 240 -5.99 -25.77 12.88
CA ILE A 240 -6.12 -25.43 14.29
C ILE A 240 -7.21 -26.30 14.95
N MET A 241 -8.27 -26.67 14.22
CA MET A 241 -9.25 -27.65 14.67
C MET A 241 -8.61 -29.02 14.93
N ALA A 242 -7.75 -29.50 14.03
CA ALA A 242 -7.01 -30.75 14.24
C ALA A 242 -6.08 -30.68 15.48
N GLU A 243 -5.55 -29.50 15.83
CA GLU A 243 -4.83 -29.32 17.09
C GLU A 243 -5.75 -29.35 18.32
N CYS A 244 -6.95 -28.76 18.22
CA CYS A 244 -7.96 -28.84 19.27
C CYS A 244 -8.39 -30.29 19.53
N GLU A 245 -8.56 -31.10 18.49
CA GLU A 245 -8.89 -32.53 18.59
C GLU A 245 -7.80 -33.30 19.34
N LYS A 246 -6.53 -33.11 18.96
CA LYS A 246 -5.39 -33.77 19.60
C LYS A 246 -5.30 -33.50 21.10
N LEU A 247 -5.75 -32.31 21.53
CA LEU A 247 -5.71 -31.88 22.93
C LEU A 247 -7.07 -31.98 23.63
N ASN A 248 -8.09 -32.54 22.96
CA ASN A 248 -9.45 -32.69 23.46
C ASN A 248 -10.03 -31.39 24.06
N VAL A 249 -9.90 -30.28 23.33
CA VAL A 249 -10.45 -28.99 23.76
C VAL A 249 -11.98 -29.01 23.68
N ASP A 250 -12.68 -28.58 24.72
CA ASP A 250 -14.15 -28.52 24.69
C ASP A 250 -14.63 -27.34 23.82
N LEU A 251 -15.30 -27.65 22.71
CA LEU A 251 -15.85 -26.68 21.76
C LEU A 251 -17.39 -26.74 21.66
N LYS A 252 -18.07 -27.51 22.51
CA LYS A 252 -19.52 -27.78 22.41
C LYS A 252 -20.37 -26.50 22.30
N ASN A 253 -20.02 -25.47 23.06
CA ASN A 253 -20.76 -24.19 23.07
C ASN A 253 -20.64 -23.38 21.76
N TYR A 254 -19.74 -23.78 20.86
CA TYR A 254 -19.40 -23.04 19.63
C TYR A 254 -19.69 -23.80 18.35
N ILE A 255 -20.15 -25.04 18.48
CA ILE A 255 -20.52 -25.95 17.42
C ILE A 255 -22.04 -25.89 17.23
N LEU A 256 -22.50 -25.95 15.98
CA LEU A 256 -23.89 -26.16 15.61
C LEU A 256 -24.12 -27.62 15.19
#